data_AF-A0ABD1BI85-F1
#
_entry.id   AF-A0ABD1BI85-F1
#
_cell.length_a   1.000
_cell.length_b   1.000
_cell.length_c   1.000
_cell.angle_alpha   90.00
_cell.angle_beta   90.00
_cell.angle_gamma   90.00
#
_symmetry.space_group_name_H-M   'P 1'
#
loop_
_entity.id
_entity.type
_entity.pdbx_description
1 polymer ?
#
loop_
_entity_poly.entity_id
_entity_poly.type
_entity_poly.pdbx_seq_one_letter_code
_entity_poly.pdbx_strand_id
1 'polypeptide(L)'
;MQILDAPTVRQRNYTKQYLSGKMYKPYSFINIACGREEYGDRRSLRNNIEVVVVADIISNLLQVTEKTKICINVGLIFPYKAQVFAIQEKFQETCSG
;
A
#
# COMPACT_ATOMS: atom_id res chain seq x y z
N MET A 1 4.89 30.54 -10.09
CA MET A 1 5.43 29.36 -10.79
C MET A 1 4.35 28.29 -10.76
N GLN A 2 3.92 27.78 -11.91
CA GLN A 2 2.89 26.76 -12.02
C GLN A 2 3.54 25.48 -12.56
N ILE A 3 3.34 24.36 -11.87
CA ILE A 3 3.76 23.05 -12.38
C ILE A 3 2.61 22.56 -13.27
N LEU A 4 2.93 22.22 -14.53
CA LEU A 4 1.97 21.75 -15.52
C LEU A 4 2.26 20.30 -15.89
N ASP A 5 1.20 19.52 -16.01
CA ASP A 5 1.29 18.13 -16.46
C ASP A 5 1.57 18.05 -17.96
N ALA A 6 2.57 17.24 -18.32
CA ALA A 6 2.83 16.92 -19.72
C ALA A 6 1.68 16.08 -20.32
N PRO A 7 1.39 16.18 -21.64
CA PRO A 7 0.37 15.34 -22.28
C PRO A 7 0.63 13.83 -22.12
N THR A 8 1.88 13.42 -21.96
CA THR A 8 2.30 12.03 -21.76
C THR A 8 1.72 11.40 -20.50
N VAL A 9 1.50 12.16 -19.42
CA VAL A 9 0.94 11.62 -18.17
C VAL A 9 -0.57 11.41 -18.22
N ARG A 10 -1.24 11.77 -19.33
CA ARG A 10 -2.67 11.56 -19.54
C ARG A 10 -3.01 10.22 -20.19
N GLN A 11 -2.01 9.37 -20.46
CA GLN A 11 -2.22 8.08 -21.09
C GLN A 11 -2.96 7.10 -20.18
N ARG A 12 -3.62 6.09 -20.79
CA ARG A 12 -4.37 5.04 -20.07
C ARG A 12 -3.55 4.32 -19.00
N ASN A 13 -2.23 4.26 -19.16
CA ASN A 13 -1.33 3.64 -18.18
C ASN A 13 -1.32 4.36 -16.82
N TYR A 14 -1.51 5.68 -16.79
CA TYR A 14 -1.56 6.49 -15.57
C TYR A 14 -2.96 6.55 -14.93
N THR A 15 -3.96 5.97 -15.59
CA THR A 15 -5.34 5.90 -15.09
C THR A 15 -5.77 4.48 -14.74
N LYS A 16 -4.82 3.53 -14.70
CA LYS A 16 -5.07 2.13 -14.34
C LYS A 16 -5.61 2.03 -12.90
N GLN A 17 -6.62 1.19 -12.75
CA GLN A 17 -7.21 0.83 -11.47
C GLN A 17 -7.27 -0.70 -11.40
N TYR A 18 -6.56 -1.28 -10.42
CA TYR A 18 -6.48 -2.74 -10.24
C TYR A 18 -7.54 -3.26 -9.28
N LEU A 19 -7.84 -2.50 -8.23
CA LEU A 19 -8.81 -2.86 -7.21
C LEU A 19 -10.16 -2.18 -7.49
N SER A 20 -11.25 -2.91 -7.31
CA SER A 20 -12.60 -2.37 -7.38
C SER A 20 -12.89 -1.51 -6.14
N GLY A 21 -13.58 -0.38 -6.35
CA GLY A 21 -13.99 0.52 -5.26
C GLY A 21 -13.61 1.97 -5.53
N LYS A 22 -14.44 2.90 -5.06
CA LYS A 22 -14.27 4.34 -5.29
C LYS A 22 -13.02 4.91 -4.61
N MET A 23 -12.46 4.20 -3.63
CA MET A 23 -11.28 4.59 -2.88
C MET A 23 -9.95 4.22 -3.53
N TYR A 24 -9.94 3.34 -4.54
CA TYR A 24 -8.70 2.86 -5.20
C TYR A 24 -8.49 3.51 -6.56
N LYS A 25 -8.20 4.82 -6.55
CA LYS A 25 -7.84 5.59 -7.75
C LYS A 25 -6.34 5.56 -8.01
N PRO A 26 -5.86 6.03 -9.18
CA PRO A 26 -4.42 6.11 -9.48
C PRO A 26 -3.61 6.84 -8.40
N TYR A 27 -4.23 7.82 -7.73
CA TYR A 27 -3.75 8.39 -6.48
C TYR A 27 -4.91 8.46 -5.49
N SER A 28 -4.67 8.00 -4.27
CA SER A 28 -5.67 7.99 -3.20
C SER A 28 -5.00 8.26 -1.86
N PHE A 29 -5.62 9.11 -1.04
CA PHE A 29 -5.26 9.27 0.36
C PHE A 29 -6.26 8.49 1.21
N ILE A 30 -5.75 7.53 2.00
CA ILE A 30 -6.57 6.68 2.86
C ILE A 30 -6.36 7.16 4.30
N ASN A 31 -7.37 7.85 4.84
CA ASN A 31 -7.34 8.30 6.23
C ASN A 31 -7.72 7.15 7.18
N ILE A 32 -6.87 6.83 8.15
CA ILE A 32 -7.11 5.77 9.13
C ILE A 32 -7.47 6.41 10.47
N ALA A 33 -8.77 6.52 10.75
CA ALA A 33 -9.30 7.25 11.90
C ALA A 33 -8.87 6.71 13.27
N CYS A 34 -8.58 5.41 13.38
CA CYS A 34 -8.16 4.75 14.62
C CYS A 34 -6.65 4.42 14.64
N GLY A 35 -5.88 4.95 13.69
CA GLY A 35 -4.44 4.74 13.64
C GLY A 35 -3.76 5.42 14.82
N ARG A 36 -2.93 4.69 15.54
CA ARG A 36 -2.09 5.25 16.61
C ARG A 36 -0.65 4.86 16.37
N GLU A 37 0.25 5.83 16.47
CA GLU A 37 1.67 5.56 16.53
C GLU A 37 2.03 5.02 17.91
N GLU A 38 2.56 3.80 17.91
CA GLU A 38 3.02 3.08 19.08
C GLU A 38 4.54 2.94 19.01
N TYR A 39 5.20 3.00 20.16
CA TYR A 39 6.63 2.72 20.23
C TYR A 39 6.87 1.23 19.93
N GLY A 40 7.58 0.97 18.84
CA GLY A 40 8.23 -0.30 18.56
C GLY A 40 9.58 -0.41 19.28
N ASP A 41 10.38 -1.40 18.87
CA ASP A 41 11.69 -1.62 19.49
C ASP A 41 12.62 -0.41 19.28
N ARG A 42 13.42 -0.09 20.32
CA ARG A 42 14.42 0.99 20.33
C ARG A 42 13.90 2.40 19.96
N ARG A 43 12.70 2.79 20.41
CA ARG A 43 12.06 4.12 20.21
C ARG A 43 11.63 4.42 18.77
N SER A 44 11.65 3.46 17.85
CA SER A 44 11.08 3.66 16.51
C SER A 44 9.56 3.56 16.59
N LEU A 45 8.83 4.46 15.93
CA LEU A 45 7.37 4.43 15.90
C LEU A 45 6.88 3.43 14.84
N ARG A 46 5.72 2.83 15.10
CA ARG A 46 4.94 2.06 14.12
C ARG A 46 3.45 2.27 14.36
N ASN A 47 2.66 2.15 13.30
CA ASN A 47 1.22 2.12 13.39
C ASN A 47 0.74 0.74 12.91
N ASN A 48 0.30 -0.10 13.85
CA ASN A 48 -0.11 -1.48 13.53
C ASN A 48 -1.38 -1.52 12.67
N ILE A 49 -2.26 -0.52 12.78
CA ILE A 49 -3.48 -0.45 11.97
C ILE A 49 -3.11 -0.14 10.51
N GLU A 50 -2.17 0.77 10.28
CA GLU A 50 -1.62 1.01 8.94
C GLU A 50 -1.02 -0.25 8.33
N VAL A 51 -0.24 -1.02 9.10
CA VAL A 51 0.35 -2.28 8.65
C VAL A 51 -0.72 -3.29 8.20
N VAL A 52 -1.79 -3.45 8.99
CA VAL A 52 -2.91 -4.34 8.65
C VAL A 52 -3.63 -3.88 7.38
N VAL A 53 -3.91 -2.58 7.24
CA VAL A 53 -4.56 -2.03 6.05
C VAL A 53 -3.69 -2.23 4.80
N VAL A 54 -2.38 -1.99 4.89
CA VAL A 54 -1.45 -2.22 3.78
C VAL A 54 -1.40 -3.70 3.39
N ALA A 55 -1.36 -4.60 4.37
CA ALA A 55 -1.39 -6.03 4.11
C ALA A 55 -2.68 -6.48 3.40
N ASP A 56 -3.83 -5.94 3.80
CA ASP A 56 -5.12 -6.22 3.16
C ASP A 56 -5.18 -5.72 1.70
N ILE A 57 -4.67 -4.51 1.43
CA ILE A 57 -4.57 -3.98 0.06
C ILE A 57 -3.71 -4.91 -0.81
N ILE A 58 -2.58 -5.40 -0.29
CA ILE A 58 -1.70 -6.31 -1.02
C ILE A 58 -2.36 -7.66 -1.26
N SER A 59 -3.03 -8.22 -0.26
CA SER A 59 -3.82 -9.46 -0.42
C SER A 59 -4.85 -9.34 -1.54
N ASN A 60 -5.57 -8.21 -1.60
CA ASN A 60 -6.53 -7.95 -2.66
C ASN A 60 -5.85 -7.82 -4.05
N LEU A 61 -4.67 -7.20 -4.14
CA LEU A 61 -3.91 -7.12 -5.40
C LEU A 61 -3.39 -8.49 -5.86
N LEU A 62 -3.00 -9.35 -4.92
CA LEU A 62 -2.61 -10.74 -5.21
C LEU A 62 -3.78 -11.52 -5.80
N GLN A 63 -4.97 -11.43 -5.20
CA GLN A 63 -6.17 -12.07 -5.74
C GLN A 63 -6.51 -11.59 -7.16
N VAL A 64 -6.31 -10.30 -7.46
CA VAL A 64 -6.48 -9.77 -8.83
C VAL A 64 -5.46 -10.38 -9.78
N THR A 65 -4.20 -10.48 -9.36
CA THR A 65 -3.12 -11.11 -10.15
C THR A 65 -3.44 -12.58 -10.45
N GLU A 66 -3.92 -13.34 -9.46
CA GLU A 66 -4.31 -14.74 -9.62
C GLU A 66 -5.46 -14.94 -10.62
N LYS A 67 -6.48 -14.08 -10.56
CA LYS A 67 -7.68 -14.14 -11.42
C LYS A 67 -7.41 -13.66 -12.84
N THR A 68 -6.66 -12.57 -13.01
CA THR A 68 -6.47 -11.90 -14.31
C THR A 68 -5.18 -12.30 -15.02
N LYS A 69 -4.25 -12.95 -14.31
CA LYS A 69 -2.88 -13.26 -14.78
C LYS A 69 -2.05 -12.01 -15.14
N ILE A 70 -2.46 -10.83 -14.67
CA ILE A 70 -1.71 -9.58 -14.84
C ILE A 70 -0.66 -9.49 -13.74
N CYS A 71 0.61 -9.32 -14.11
CA CYS A 71 1.67 -9.04 -13.16
C CYS A 71 1.59 -7.59 -12.66
N ILE A 72 1.47 -7.41 -11.33
CA ILE A 72 1.45 -6.11 -10.67
C ILE A 72 2.73 -5.96 -9.82
N ASN A 73 3.52 -4.93 -10.09
CA ASN A 73 4.70 -4.61 -9.29
C ASN A 73 4.34 -3.59 -8.22
N VAL A 74 4.62 -3.90 -6.95
CA VAL A 74 4.29 -3.05 -5.80
C VAL A 74 5.57 -2.67 -5.06
N GLY A 75 5.73 -1.38 -4.75
CA GLY A 75 6.76 -0.86 -3.87
C GLY A 75 6.13 -0.28 -2.60
N LEU A 76 6.68 -0.62 -1.43
CA LEU A 76 6.28 -0.06 -0.15
C LEU A 76 7.40 0.82 0.41
N ILE A 77 7.04 2.00 0.91
CA ILE A 77 7.98 2.96 1.48
C ILE A 77 7.47 3.36 2.86
N PHE A 78 8.35 3.31 3.86
CA PHE A 78 8.03 3.66 5.24
C PHE A 78 9.04 4.68 5.80
N PRO A 79 8.59 5.68 6.57
CA PRO A 79 9.48 6.62 7.24
C PRO A 79 10.28 5.97 8.37
N TYR A 80 9.71 4.94 9.03
CA TYR A 80 10.31 4.31 10.21
C TYR A 80 10.74 2.86 9.95
N LYS A 81 11.92 2.50 10.46
CA LYS A 81 12.46 1.14 10.35
C LYS A 81 11.55 0.10 11.04
N ALA A 82 10.93 0.44 12.16
CA ALA A 82 10.01 -0.48 12.84
C ALA A 82 8.77 -0.82 12.00
N GLN A 83 8.30 0.08 11.13
CA GLN A 83 7.21 -0.23 10.21
C GLN A 83 7.64 -1.21 9.12
N VAL A 84 8.88 -1.10 8.62
CA VAL A 84 9.45 -2.07 7.67
C VAL A 84 9.47 -3.46 8.29
N PHE A 85 9.92 -3.58 9.54
CA PHE A 85 9.92 -4.87 10.24
C PHE A 85 8.50 -5.39 10.49
N ALA A 86 7.58 -4.55 10.96
CA ALA A 86 6.21 -4.95 11.24
C ALA A 86 5.49 -5.50 9.99
N ILE A 87 5.69 -4.88 8.81
CA ILE A 87 5.07 -5.40 7.58
C ILE A 87 5.75 -6.69 7.09
N GLN A 88 7.08 -6.82 7.26
CA GLN A 88 7.80 -8.05 6.91
C GLN A 88 7.34 -9.24 7.76
N GLU A 89 7.20 -9.03 9.08
CA GLU A 89 6.62 -10.02 9.99
C GLU A 89 5.20 -10.39 9.55
N LYS A 90 4.36 -9.40 9.21
CA LYS A 90 2.98 -9.64 8.77
C LYS A 90 2.90 -10.51 7.50
N PHE A 91 3.79 -10.30 6.54
CA PHE A 91 3.83 -11.15 5.34
C PHE A 91 4.36 -12.56 5.62
N GLN A 92 5.30 -12.72 6.55
CA GLN A 92 5.78 -14.04 6.96
C GLN A 92 4.69 -14.87 7.64
N GLU A 93 3.86 -14.23 8.49
CA GLU A 93 2.68 -14.87 9.10
C GLU A 93 1.67 -15.33 8.06
N THR A 94 1.43 -14.52 7.01
CA THR A 94 0.37 -14.77 6.02
C THR A 94 0.77 -15.85 4.99
N CYS A 95 2.06 -16.07 4.75
CA CYS A 95 2.57 -17.08 3.79
C CYS A 95 2.88 -18.45 4.41
N SER A 96 2.59 -18.65 5.70
CA SER A 96 2.84 -19.90 6.43
C SER A 96 1.59 -20.78 6.61
N GLY A 97 0.50 -20.48 5.89
CA GLY A 97 -0.79 -21.20 5.94
C GLY A 97 -1.16 -21.84 4.62
#